data_AF-A0A397FQS2-F1
#
_entry.id   AF-A0A397FQS2-F1
#
_cell.length_a   1.000
_cell.length_b   1.000
_cell.length_c   1.000
_cell.angle_alpha   90.00
_cell.angle_beta   90.00
_cell.angle_gamma   90.00
#
_symmetry.space_group_name_H-M   'P 1'
#
loop_
_entity.id
_entity.type
_entity.pdbx_description
1 polymer ?
#
loop_
_entity_poly.entity_id
_entity_poly.type
_entity_poly.pdbx_seq_one_letter_code
_entity_poly.pdbx_strand_id
1 'polypeptide(L)'
;MRAKDKNKKIALSVLKISIMEQLKSSNQGSLLDQINQPYLRNDLPSLEIGEKVKVIMGIQGKESKEAHMSSFEGTIIAQKRKKQISYNFTVLHESNKLIVKQVFFYHSPLIVGIKKLGRINQKVRRAKLYYWERKLVARKAGE
;
A
#
# COMPACT_ATOMS: atom_id res chain seq x y z
N MET A 1 -2.94 -19.57 49.03
CA MET A 1 -3.54 -19.75 47.67
C MET A 1 -2.74 -19.12 46.52
N ARG A 2 -1.81 -18.16 46.70
CA ARG A 2 -1.17 -17.40 45.59
C ARG A 2 -0.06 -18.07 44.77
N ALA A 3 0.55 -19.17 45.24
CA ALA A 3 1.72 -19.77 44.59
C ALA A 3 1.36 -20.67 43.39
N LYS A 4 0.24 -21.42 43.45
CA LYS A 4 -0.22 -22.29 42.36
C LYS A 4 -0.62 -21.50 41.11
N ASP A 5 -1.20 -20.31 41.29
CA ASP A 5 -1.63 -19.45 40.18
C ASP A 5 -0.44 -18.81 39.43
N LYS A 6 0.65 -18.49 40.14
CA LYS A 6 1.89 -17.98 39.51
C LYS A 6 2.54 -19.06 38.63
N ASN A 7 2.67 -20.29 39.15
CA ASN A 7 3.23 -21.40 38.38
C ASN A 7 2.37 -21.75 37.15
N LYS A 8 1.04 -21.69 37.26
CA LYS A 8 0.13 -21.89 36.13
C LYS A 8 0.28 -20.82 35.06
N LYS A 9 0.45 -19.55 35.45
CA LYS A 9 0.73 -18.44 34.52
C LYS A 9 2.07 -18.58 33.80
N ILE A 10 3.11 -18.99 34.53
CA ILE A 10 4.45 -19.21 33.95
C ILE A 10 4.40 -20.37 32.96
N ALA A 11 3.78 -21.50 33.33
CA ALA A 11 3.58 -22.64 32.43
C ALA A 11 2.80 -22.26 31.17
N LEU A 12 1.72 -21.48 31.30
CA LEU A 12 0.95 -20.96 30.16
C LEU A 12 1.80 -20.05 29.26
N SER A 13 2.66 -19.20 29.82
CA SER A 13 3.55 -18.34 29.02
C SER A 13 4.61 -19.14 28.26
N VAL A 14 5.20 -20.15 28.90
CA VAL A 14 6.19 -21.03 28.28
C VAL A 14 5.55 -21.87 27.17
N LEU A 15 4.35 -22.40 27.42
CA LEU A 15 3.56 -23.11 26.41
C LEU A 15 3.25 -22.21 25.22
N LYS A 16 2.90 -20.93 25.47
CA LYS A 16 2.62 -19.94 24.42
C LYS A 16 3.86 -19.65 23.58
N ILE A 17 5.04 -19.52 24.21
CA ILE A 17 6.31 -19.30 23.52
C ILE A 17 6.65 -20.52 22.65
N SER A 18 6.57 -21.73 23.22
CA SER A 18 6.84 -22.98 22.51
C SER A 18 5.89 -23.20 21.32
N ILE A 19 4.60 -22.92 21.48
CA ILE A 19 3.61 -22.98 20.39
C ILE A 19 3.94 -21.95 19.31
N MET A 20 4.31 -20.72 19.69
CA MET A 20 4.70 -19.67 18.73
C MET A 20 5.99 -20.03 17.97
N GLU A 21 6.89 -20.78 18.59
CA GLU A 21 8.13 -21.27 18.00
C GLU A 21 7.88 -22.45 17.03
N GLN A 22 7.01 -23.39 17.40
CA GLN A 22 6.53 -24.46 16.52
C GLN A 22 5.79 -23.90 15.30
N LEU A 23 4.93 -22.89 15.47
CA LEU A 23 4.22 -22.22 14.37
C LEU A 23 5.14 -21.47 13.40
N LYS A 24 6.30 -20.99 13.86
CA LYS A 24 7.35 -20.44 12.98
C LYS A 24 8.01 -21.51 12.13
N SER A 25 8.22 -22.72 12.69
CA SER A 25 8.85 -23.83 11.97
C SER A 25 7.91 -24.57 11.01
N SER A 26 6.61 -24.65 11.35
CA SER A 26 5.60 -25.36 10.55
C SER A 26 5.08 -24.57 9.36
N ASN A 27 5.36 -23.27 9.31
CA ASN A 27 4.91 -22.40 8.23
C ASN A 27 6.12 -21.75 7.56
N GLN A 28 6.98 -22.60 6.97
CA GLN A 28 7.86 -22.12 5.91
C GLN A 28 6.93 -21.63 4.80
N GLY A 29 6.79 -20.30 4.67
CA GLY A 29 6.05 -19.70 3.56
C GLY A 29 6.53 -20.27 2.24
N SER A 30 5.73 -20.12 1.18
CA SER A 30 6.13 -20.65 -0.12
C SER A 30 7.53 -20.14 -0.49
N LEU A 31 8.31 -20.91 -1.25
CA LEU A 31 9.65 -20.47 -1.70
C LEU A 31 9.62 -19.05 -2.30
N LEU A 32 8.51 -18.71 -2.96
CA LEU A 32 8.26 -17.37 -3.48
C LEU A 32 8.17 -16.30 -2.39
N ASP A 33 7.55 -16.60 -1.26
CA ASP A 33 7.44 -15.66 -0.12
C ASP A 33 8.81 -15.38 0.49
N GLN A 34 9.67 -16.40 0.59
CA GLN A 34 11.05 -16.24 1.07
C GLN A 34 11.87 -15.33 0.14
N ILE A 35 11.74 -15.52 -1.17
CA ILE A 35 12.41 -14.66 -2.18
C ILE A 35 11.88 -13.23 -2.13
N ASN A 36 10.59 -13.03 -1.89
CA ASN A 36 9.96 -11.71 -1.89
C ASN A 36 10.17 -10.92 -0.60
N GLN A 37 10.45 -11.61 0.52
CA GLN A 37 10.60 -11.02 1.84
C GLN A 37 11.53 -9.79 1.90
N PRO A 38 12.75 -9.79 1.31
CA PRO A 38 13.64 -8.63 1.35
C PRO A 38 13.14 -7.42 0.56
N TYR A 39 12.20 -7.61 -0.38
CA TYR A 39 11.65 -6.54 -1.21
C TYR A 39 10.34 -5.96 -0.64
N LEU A 40 9.79 -6.56 0.41
CA LEU A 40 8.61 -6.01 1.08
C LEU A 40 8.98 -4.78 1.91
N ARG A 41 8.22 -3.71 1.70
CA ARG A 41 8.36 -2.43 2.38
C ARG A 41 7.19 -2.16 3.32
N ASN A 42 7.50 -1.71 4.53
CA ASN A 42 6.54 -1.40 5.59
C ASN A 42 6.60 0.06 6.09
N ASP A 43 7.43 0.89 5.45
CA ASP A 43 7.66 2.29 5.81
C ASP A 43 6.59 3.25 5.26
N LEU A 44 5.82 2.81 4.25
CA LEU A 44 4.78 3.60 3.62
C LEU A 44 3.43 3.46 4.36
N PRO A 45 2.53 4.45 4.25
CA PRO A 45 1.22 4.38 4.90
C PRO A 45 0.29 3.40 4.19
N SER A 46 -0.56 2.70 4.95
CA SER A 46 -1.64 1.87 4.39
C SER A 46 -2.59 2.74 3.57
N LEU A 47 -2.91 2.30 2.35
CA LEU A 47 -3.74 3.06 1.42
C LEU A 47 -5.14 2.47 1.29
N GLU A 48 -6.13 3.33 1.10
CA GLU A 48 -7.51 2.94 0.80
C GLU A 48 -8.04 3.58 -0.49
N ILE A 49 -9.02 2.92 -1.09
CA ILE A 49 -9.72 3.45 -2.26
C ILE A 49 -10.50 4.71 -1.85
N GLY A 50 -10.44 5.76 -2.67
CA GLY A 50 -11.03 7.06 -2.41
C GLY A 50 -10.16 8.02 -1.60
N GLU A 51 -9.00 7.59 -1.10
CA GLU A 51 -8.02 8.51 -0.50
C GLU A 51 -7.34 9.36 -1.57
N LYS A 52 -7.06 10.62 -1.23
CA LYS A 52 -6.21 11.52 -2.00
C LYS A 52 -4.79 11.39 -1.50
N VAL A 53 -3.85 11.18 -2.41
CA VAL A 53 -2.44 10.96 -2.08
C VAL A 53 -1.53 11.74 -3.02
N LYS A 54 -0.37 12.12 -2.51
CA LYS A 54 0.78 12.59 -3.29
C LYS A 54 1.87 11.51 -3.23
N VAL A 55 2.13 10.88 -4.36
CA VAL A 55 3.20 9.88 -4.52
C VAL A 55 4.45 10.61 -4.97
N ILE A 56 5.55 10.46 -4.25
CA ILE A 56 6.85 11.05 -4.59
C ILE A 56 7.73 9.91 -5.12
N MET A 57 8.23 10.08 -6.34
CA MET A 57 9.14 9.12 -6.97
C MET A 57 10.51 9.74 -7.24
N GLY A 58 11.55 8.95 -7.03
CA GLY A 58 12.87 9.24 -7.55
C GLY A 58 12.96 8.83 -9.01
N ILE A 59 13.31 9.77 -9.87
CA ILE A 59 13.60 9.54 -11.29
C ILE A 59 15.09 9.75 -11.48
N GLN A 60 15.80 8.69 -11.88
CA GLN A 60 17.17 8.82 -12.36
C GLN A 60 17.11 9.25 -13.83
N GLY A 61 17.74 10.37 -14.17
CA GLY A 61 17.84 10.83 -15.55
C GLY A 61 18.71 9.87 -16.37
N LYS A 62 18.41 9.69 -17.65
CA LYS A 62 19.27 8.89 -18.55
C LYS A 62 20.66 9.50 -18.76
N GLU A 63 20.79 10.81 -18.56
CA GLU A 63 22.00 11.58 -18.90
C GLU A 63 22.66 12.25 -17.68
N SER A 64 22.02 12.18 -16.51
CA SER A 64 22.46 12.85 -15.28
C SER A 64 22.58 11.86 -14.13
N LYS A 65 23.69 11.92 -13.38
CA LYS A 65 23.87 11.16 -12.12
C LYS A 65 23.01 11.69 -10.97
N GLU A 66 22.40 12.86 -11.13
CA GLU A 66 21.55 13.47 -10.12
C GLU A 66 20.11 12.92 -10.20
N ALA A 67 19.59 12.44 -9.07
CA ALA A 67 18.23 11.98 -8.97
C ALA A 67 17.26 13.17 -8.84
N HIS A 68 16.29 13.26 -9.74
CA HIS A 68 15.20 14.25 -9.65
C HIS A 68 13.99 13.63 -8.94
N MET A 69 13.30 14.41 -8.11
CA MET A 69 12.07 13.96 -7.46
C MET A 69 10.86 14.44 -8.24
N SER A 70 10.08 13.51 -8.78
CA SER A 70 8.77 13.80 -9.37
C SER A 70 7.66 13.47 -8.40
N SER A 71 6.57 14.22 -8.45
CA SER A 71 5.40 13.94 -7.62
C SER A 71 4.13 13.84 -8.45
N PHE A 72 3.30 12.84 -8.13
CA PHE A 72 2.00 12.63 -8.73
C PHE A 72 0.92 12.67 -7.65
N GLU A 73 -0.01 13.61 -7.78
CA GLU A 73 -1.10 13.81 -6.82
C GLU A 73 -2.42 13.33 -7.41
N GLY A 74 -3.24 12.63 -6.64
CA GLY A 74 -4.58 12.31 -7.09
C GLY A 74 -5.34 11.38 -6.16
N THR A 75 -6.45 10.85 -6.66
CA THR A 75 -7.33 9.95 -5.90
C THR A 75 -7.03 8.50 -6.23
N ILE A 76 -6.91 7.64 -5.22
CA ILE A 76 -6.78 6.20 -5.42
C ILE A 76 -8.12 5.64 -5.88
N ILE A 77 -8.19 5.13 -7.11
CA ILE A 77 -9.42 4.60 -7.70
C ILE A 77 -9.47 3.08 -7.75
N ALA A 78 -8.32 2.41 -7.65
CA ALA A 78 -8.25 0.95 -7.66
C ALA A 78 -7.02 0.48 -6.90
N GLN A 79 -7.14 -0.73 -6.32
CA GLN A 79 -6.05 -1.45 -5.67
C GLN A 79 -6.13 -2.92 -6.08
N LYS A 80 -4.98 -3.59 -6.23
CA LYS A 80 -4.91 -5.01 -6.55
C LYS A 80 -3.81 -5.66 -5.71
N ARG A 81 -4.07 -6.88 -5.23
CA ARG A 81 -3.07 -7.74 -4.55
C ARG A 81 -2.41 -7.09 -3.32
N LYS A 82 -3.21 -6.41 -2.48
CA LYS A 82 -2.76 -5.63 -1.29
C LYS A 82 -1.85 -6.38 -0.31
N LYS A 83 -1.89 -7.72 -0.30
CA LYS A 83 -1.08 -8.58 0.59
C LYS A 83 0.15 -9.21 -0.07
N GLN A 84 0.41 -8.90 -1.35
CA GLN A 84 1.50 -9.53 -2.12
C GLN A 84 2.52 -8.47 -2.54
N ILE A 85 3.74 -8.92 -2.88
CA ILE A 85 4.79 -8.04 -3.42
C ILE A 85 4.34 -7.25 -4.66
N SER A 86 3.42 -7.82 -5.45
CA SER A 86 2.85 -7.18 -6.63
C SER A 86 1.69 -6.22 -6.34
N TYR A 87 1.54 -5.80 -5.06
CA TYR A 87 0.56 -4.79 -4.65
C TYR A 87 0.74 -3.52 -5.47
N ASN A 88 -0.28 -3.22 -6.28
CA ASN A 88 -0.37 -1.98 -7.01
C ASN A 88 -1.64 -1.21 -6.69
N PHE A 89 -1.56 0.09 -6.88
CA PHE A 89 -2.67 1.02 -6.75
C PHE A 89 -2.68 1.98 -7.93
N THR A 90 -3.88 2.40 -8.33
CA THR A 90 -4.07 3.33 -9.45
C THR A 90 -4.52 4.67 -8.90
N VAL A 91 -3.77 5.71 -9.22
CA VAL A 91 -4.08 7.09 -8.85
C VAL A 91 -4.61 7.81 -10.09
N LEU A 92 -5.74 8.48 -9.92
CA LEU A 92 -6.39 9.32 -10.92
C LEU A 92 -6.13 10.78 -10.58
N HIS A 93 -5.44 11.48 -11.46
CA HIS A 93 -5.19 12.91 -11.39
C HIS A 93 -6.02 13.64 -12.45
N GLU A 94 -6.56 14.78 -12.07
CA GLU A 94 -7.20 15.72 -12.97
C GLU A 94 -6.25 16.91 -13.10
N SER A 95 -5.65 17.07 -14.27
CA SER A 95 -4.78 18.20 -14.60
C SER A 95 -5.48 19.06 -15.63
N ASN A 96 -5.92 20.26 -15.28
CA ASN A 96 -6.57 21.24 -16.15
C ASN A 96 -7.56 20.66 -17.18
N LYS A 97 -7.07 20.26 -18.36
CA LYS A 97 -7.85 19.73 -19.49
C LYS A 97 -7.73 18.21 -19.72
N LEU A 98 -6.87 17.52 -18.97
CA LEU A 98 -6.58 16.11 -19.15
C LEU A 98 -6.78 15.33 -17.84
N ILE A 99 -7.28 14.12 -17.98
CA ILE A 99 -7.41 13.18 -16.89
C ILE A 99 -6.36 12.10 -17.10
N VAL A 100 -5.46 11.99 -16.14
CA VAL A 100 -4.32 11.07 -16.22
C VAL A 100 -4.47 10.03 -15.13
N LYS A 101 -4.22 8.77 -15.50
CA LYS A 101 -4.14 7.67 -14.55
C LYS A 101 -2.74 7.11 -14.56
N GLN A 102 -2.19 6.89 -13.38
CA GLN A 102 -0.93 6.22 -13.22
C GLN A 102 -1.06 5.06 -12.23
N VAL A 103 -0.44 3.95 -12.57
CA VAL A 103 -0.37 2.75 -11.73
C VAL A 103 0.97 2.75 -11.03
N PHE A 104 0.95 2.57 -9.72
CA PHE A 104 2.15 2.50 -8.89
C PHE A 104 2.19 1.15 -8.18
N PHE A 105 3.40 0.60 -8.02
CA PHE A 105 3.65 -0.57 -7.20
C PHE A 105 4.09 -0.13 -5.81
N TYR A 106 3.37 -0.54 -4.77
CA TYR A 106 3.58 -0.07 -3.40
C TYR A 106 4.98 -0.38 -2.87
N HIS A 107 5.51 -1.54 -3.22
CA HIS A 107 6.85 -1.97 -2.80
C HIS A 107 7.97 -1.52 -3.75
N SER A 108 7.68 -0.64 -4.71
CA SER A 108 8.71 -0.17 -5.64
C SER A 108 9.80 0.63 -4.90
N PRO A 109 11.10 0.39 -5.18
CA PRO A 109 12.18 1.20 -4.64
C PRO A 109 12.18 2.62 -5.21
N LEU A 110 11.52 2.86 -6.35
CA LEU A 110 11.42 4.18 -6.96
C LEU A 110 10.50 5.13 -6.17
N ILE A 111 9.61 4.59 -5.32
CA ILE A 111 8.77 5.41 -4.44
C ILE A 111 9.60 5.84 -3.24
N VAL A 112 9.84 7.15 -3.14
CA VAL A 112 10.53 7.78 -2.01
C VAL A 112 9.57 7.92 -0.84
N GLY A 113 8.31 8.29 -1.13
CA GLY A 113 7.29 8.44 -0.09
C GLY A 113 5.89 8.63 -0.64
N ILE A 114 4.89 8.41 0.21
CA ILE A 114 3.48 8.67 -0.10
C ILE A 114 2.88 9.52 1.01
N LYS A 115 2.38 10.71 0.66
CA LYS A 115 1.68 11.60 1.59
C LYS A 115 0.17 11.47 1.39
N LYS A 116 -0.56 11.20 2.47
CA LYS A 116 -2.03 11.29 2.47
C LYS A 116 -2.46 12.75 2.57
N LEU A 117 -3.35 13.17 1.68
CA LEU A 117 -3.88 14.53 1.61
C LEU A 117 -5.32 14.62 2.09
N GLY A 118 -6.02 13.49 2.18
CA GLY A 118 -7.41 13.42 2.60
C GLY A 118 -8.13 12.29 1.87
N ARG A 119 -9.42 12.47 1.63
CA ARG A 119 -10.26 11.52 0.88
C ARG A 119 -11.37 12.24 0.16
N ILE A 120 -12.03 11.54 -0.76
CA ILE A 120 -13.25 12.04 -1.38
C ILE A 120 -14.36 12.20 -0.32
N ASN A 121 -15.23 13.20 -0.51
CA ASN A 121 -16.31 13.50 0.44
C ASN A 121 -17.42 12.43 0.42
N GLN A 122 -17.47 11.59 -0.60
CA GLN A 122 -18.50 10.57 -0.76
C GLN A 122 -18.07 9.24 -0.16
N LYS A 123 -19.01 8.53 0.48
CA LYS A 123 -18.77 7.18 0.98
C LYS A 123 -18.41 6.24 -0.16
N VAL A 124 -17.22 5.65 -0.10
CA VAL A 124 -16.76 4.64 -1.05
C VAL A 124 -17.54 3.34 -0.81
N ARG A 125 -18.32 2.93 -1.81
CA ARG A 125 -19.12 1.69 -1.77
C ARG A 125 -18.65 0.63 -2.76
N ARG A 126 -17.73 0.96 -3.66
CA ARG A 126 -17.21 0.06 -4.70
C ARG A 126 -15.72 -0.17 -4.48
N ALA A 127 -15.28 -1.41 -4.74
CA ALA A 127 -13.86 -1.77 -4.69
C ALA A 127 -13.02 -1.08 -5.80
N LYS A 128 -13.65 -0.57 -6.85
CA LYS A 128 -12.98 0.21 -7.91
C LYS A 128 -13.87 1.37 -8.35
N LEU A 129 -13.29 2.56 -8.46
CA LEU A 129 -13.97 3.82 -8.75
C LEU A 129 -13.84 4.22 -10.23
N TYR A 130 -13.92 3.27 -11.17
CA TYR A 130 -13.88 3.59 -12.61
C TYR A 130 -15.06 4.48 -13.06
N TYR A 131 -16.15 4.50 -12.31
CA TYR A 131 -17.23 5.46 -12.56
C TYR A 131 -16.82 6.90 -12.24
N TRP A 132 -15.90 7.11 -11.29
CA TRP A 132 -15.41 8.43 -10.92
C TRP A 132 -14.62 9.05 -12.07
N GLU A 133 -13.78 8.25 -12.71
CA GLU A 133 -13.10 8.63 -13.94
C GLU A 133 -14.09 9.05 -15.03
N ARG A 134 -15.08 8.20 -15.35
CA ARG A 134 -16.10 8.54 -16.36
C ARG A 134 -16.83 9.83 -16.02
N LYS A 135 -17.13 10.07 -14.74
CA LYS A 135 -17.76 11.30 -14.28
C LYS A 135 -16.86 12.53 -14.51
N LEU A 136 -15.57 12.42 -14.23
CA LEU A 136 -14.62 13.51 -14.48
C LEU A 136 -14.48 13.79 -15.99
N VAL A 137 -14.41 12.75 -16.81
CA VAL A 137 -14.33 12.89 -18.28
C VAL A 137 -15.58 13.58 -18.82
N ALA A 138 -16.76 13.13 -18.40
CA ALA A 138 -18.02 13.74 -18.82
C ALA A 138 -18.13 15.21 -18.39
N ARG A 139 -17.65 15.56 -17.18
CA ARG A 139 -17.59 16.94 -16.72
C ARG A 139 -16.68 17.79 -17.60
N LYS A 140 -15.51 17.27 -17.98
CA LYS A 140 -14.54 17.99 -18.81
C LYS A 140 -14.93 18.14 -20.27
N ALA A 141 -15.71 17.21 -20.81
CA ALA A 141 -16.22 17.29 -22.18
C ALA A 141 -17.33 18.34 -22.36
N GLY A 142 -17.96 18.78 -21.27
CA GLY A 142 -18.98 19.82 -21.27
C GLY A 142 -18.50 21.21 -20.83
N GLU A 143 -17.22 21.37 -20.50
CA GLU A 143 -16.53 22.64 -20.20
C GLU A 143 -15.77 23.12 -21.45
#